data_AF-A0A7C9DNV7-F1
#
_entry.id   AF-A0A7C9DNV7-F1
#
_cell.length_a   1.000
_cell.length_b   1.000
_cell.length_c   1.000
_cell.angle_alpha   90.00
_cell.angle_beta   90.00
_cell.angle_gamma   90.00
#
_symmetry.space_group_name_H-M   'P 1'
#
loop_
_entity.id
_entity.type
_entity.pdbx_description
1 polymer ?
#
loop_
_entity_poly.entity_id
_entity_poly.type
_entity_poly.pdbx_seq_one_letter_code
_entity_poly.pdbx_strand_id
1 'polypeptide(L)'
;SLELVCHYRLHGNVESMAVISTGAGDSSRRRDSIILAFRDAKISVLEFDDSVHGLRASSLHCFEGPDWLYLKRGRASFARGPLVKVDPQGRCGGVLVYDLQMIILKTVQAGTGLVGDEEGLTSGAAAA
;
A
#
# COMPACT_ATOMS: atom_id res chain seq x y z
N SER A 1 -11.13 -7.92 -29.38
CA SER A 1 -11.19 -6.45 -29.40
C SER A 1 -10.73 -5.94 -28.04
N LEU A 2 -9.97 -4.86 -27.96
CA LEU A 2 -9.67 -4.17 -26.70
C LEU A 2 -10.60 -2.97 -26.60
N GLU A 3 -11.30 -2.83 -25.47
CA GLU A 3 -12.22 -1.73 -25.22
C GLU A 3 -11.78 -0.95 -23.98
N LEU A 4 -11.79 0.38 -24.08
CA LEU A 4 -11.45 1.26 -22.97
C LEU A 4 -12.66 1.41 -22.05
N VAL A 5 -12.64 0.71 -20.91
CA VAL A 5 -13.71 0.80 -19.90
C VAL A 5 -13.57 2.04 -19.03
N CYS A 6 -12.34 2.42 -18.66
CA CYS A 6 -12.09 3.59 -17.83
C CYS A 6 -10.68 4.17 -18.06
N HIS A 7 -10.55 5.47 -17.80
CA HIS A 7 -9.28 6.19 -17.84
C HIS A 7 -9.22 7.19 -16.68
N TYR A 8 -8.12 7.21 -15.96
CA TYR A 8 -7.90 8.11 -14.84
C TYR A 8 -6.63 8.93 -15.05
N ARG A 9 -6.72 10.23 -14.79
CA ARG A 9 -5.55 11.11 -14.76
C ARG A 9 -5.03 11.18 -13.32
N LEU A 10 -3.76 10.82 -13.14
CA LEU A 10 -3.08 10.89 -11.86
C LEU A 10 -2.19 12.13 -11.79
N HIS A 11 -2.00 12.69 -10.59
CA HIS A 11 -1.14 13.85 -10.34
C HIS A 11 0.28 13.43 -9.92
N GLY A 12 0.83 12.44 -10.62
CA GLY A 12 2.16 11.91 -10.39
C GLY A 12 2.47 10.80 -11.41
N ASN A 13 3.75 10.65 -11.74
CA ASN A 13 4.18 9.59 -12.64
C ASN A 13 4.20 8.26 -11.88
N VAL A 14 3.48 7.27 -12.40
CA VAL A 14 3.54 5.90 -11.89
C VAL A 14 4.90 5.31 -12.27
N GLU A 15 5.72 5.02 -11.27
CA GLU A 15 7.07 4.43 -11.45
C GLU A 15 6.99 2.89 -11.46
N SER A 16 6.04 2.31 -10.71
CA SER A 16 5.69 0.90 -10.83
C SER A 16 4.28 0.60 -10.31
N MET A 17 3.74 -0.55 -10.73
CA MET A 17 2.39 -1.01 -10.40
C MET A 17 2.35 -2.52 -10.19
N ALA A 18 1.48 -2.98 -9.29
CA ALA A 18 1.14 -4.39 -9.15
C ALA A 18 -0.32 -4.55 -8.68
N VAL A 19 -0.86 -5.76 -8.86
CA VAL A 19 -2.22 -6.12 -8.43
C VAL A 19 -2.11 -7.16 -7.32
N ILE A 20 -2.81 -6.94 -6.22
CA ILE A 20 -3.04 -7.94 -5.18
C ILE A 20 -4.41 -8.54 -5.44
N SER A 21 -4.43 -9.81 -5.84
CA SER A 21 -5.68 -10.53 -6.00
C SER A 21 -6.19 -11.02 -4.65
N THR A 22 -7.41 -10.63 -4.31
CA THR A 22 -8.12 -11.18 -3.15
C THR A 22 -8.72 -12.52 -3.58
N GLY A 23 -8.10 -13.61 -3.14
CA GLY A 23 -8.39 -14.98 -3.61
C GLY A 23 -9.86 -15.41 -3.55
N ALA A 24 -10.20 -16.43 -4.33
CA ALA A 24 -11.54 -16.98 -4.60
C ALA A 24 -12.22 -17.72 -3.43
N GLY A 25 -12.02 -17.28 -2.18
CA GLY A 25 -12.68 -17.86 -1.00
C GLY A 25 -13.93 -17.08 -0.62
N ASP A 26 -15.10 -17.70 -0.85
CA ASP A 26 -16.50 -17.46 -0.38
C ASP A 26 -17.03 -16.01 -0.18
N SER A 27 -16.24 -15.00 -0.52
CA SER A 27 -16.59 -13.59 -0.50
C SER A 27 -16.61 -13.09 -1.94
N SER A 28 -17.64 -13.52 -2.68
CA SER A 28 -17.91 -13.23 -4.10
C SER A 28 -18.03 -11.73 -4.47
N ARG A 29 -17.60 -10.82 -3.60
CA ARG A 29 -17.68 -9.37 -3.75
C ARG A 29 -16.37 -8.63 -3.56
N ARG A 30 -15.26 -9.27 -3.16
CA ARG A 30 -14.02 -8.52 -2.95
C ARG A 30 -13.28 -8.28 -4.26
N ARG A 31 -13.10 -7.00 -4.61
CA ARG A 31 -12.35 -6.56 -5.77
C ARG A 31 -10.85 -6.61 -5.48
N ASP A 32 -10.07 -6.91 -6.52
CA ASP A 32 -8.62 -6.83 -6.46
C ASP A 32 -8.15 -5.41 -6.11
N SER A 33 -7.04 -5.33 -5.38
CA SER A 33 -6.41 -4.06 -5.03
C SER A 33 -5.26 -3.77 -6.00
N ILE A 34 -5.12 -2.52 -6.42
CA ILE A 34 -4.04 -2.03 -7.27
C ILE A 34 -3.08 -1.22 -6.42
N ILE A 35 -1.81 -1.60 -6.39
CA ILE A 35 -0.75 -0.81 -5.77
C ILE A 35 -0.08 0.01 -6.86
N LEU A 36 -0.06 1.33 -6.68
CA LEU A 36 0.70 2.27 -7.47
C LEU A 36 1.83 2.85 -6.62
N ALA A 37 3.05 2.84 -7.13
CA ALA A 37 4.16 3.54 -6.50
C ALA A 37 4.64 4.71 -7.37
N PHE A 38 4.90 5.82 -6.71
CA PHE A 38 5.35 7.07 -7.30
C PHE A 38 6.70 7.46 -6.70
N ARG A 39 7.36 8.44 -7.30
CA ARG A 39 8.66 8.94 -6.86
C ARG A 39 8.68 9.31 -5.36
N ASP A 40 9.86 9.17 -4.75
CA ASP A 40 10.14 9.50 -3.35
C ASP A 40 9.33 8.68 -2.33
N ALA A 41 9.10 7.39 -2.62
CA ALA A 41 8.45 6.45 -1.68
C ALA A 41 7.00 6.82 -1.32
N LYS A 42 6.26 7.39 -2.29
CA LYS A 42 4.79 7.52 -2.21
C LYS A 42 4.13 6.27 -2.78
N ILE A 43 3.15 5.73 -2.07
CA ILE A 43 2.43 4.52 -2.46
C ILE A 43 0.93 4.75 -2.29
N SER A 44 0.15 4.33 -3.27
CA SER A 44 -1.32 4.35 -3.21
C SER A 44 -1.86 2.95 -3.45
N VAL A 45 -2.78 2.52 -2.59
CA VAL A 45 -3.55 1.28 -2.78
C VAL A 45 -4.95 1.67 -3.19
N LEU A 46 -5.36 1.25 -4.37
CA LEU A 46 -6.64 1.60 -4.99
C LEU A 46 -7.51 0.35 -5.13
N GLU A 47 -8.82 0.53 -5.05
CA GLU A 47 -9.82 -0.50 -5.32
C GLU A 47 -10.87 0.09 -6.27
N PHE A 48 -11.46 -0.74 -7.11
CA PHE A 48 -12.61 -0.31 -7.91
C PHE A 48 -13.86 -0.29 -7.03
N ASP A 49 -14.56 0.84 -7.02
CA ASP A 49 -15.80 1.04 -6.30
C ASP A 49 -16.96 1.08 -7.31
N ASP A 50 -17.79 0.03 -7.27
CA ASP A 50 -18.92 -0.14 -8.18
C ASP A 50 -19.98 0.98 -8.01
N SER A 51 -20.07 1.60 -6.83
CA SER A 51 -21.08 2.64 -6.55
C SER A 51 -20.84 3.95 -7.30
N VAL A 52 -19.56 4.30 -7.47
CA VAL A 52 -19.12 5.48 -8.21
C VAL A 52 -18.54 5.13 -9.58
N HIS A 53 -18.54 3.84 -9.93
CA HIS A 53 -17.95 3.30 -11.15
C HIS A 53 -16.51 3.79 -11.36
N GLY A 54 -15.74 3.81 -10.27
CA GLY A 54 -14.51 4.60 -10.15
C GLY A 54 -13.42 3.90 -9.34
N LEU A 55 -12.18 4.40 -9.42
CA LEU A 55 -11.13 4.01 -8.48
C LEU A 55 -11.24 4.82 -7.18
N ARG A 56 -11.24 4.12 -6.05
CA ARG A 56 -11.20 4.68 -4.71
C ARG A 56 -9.87 4.33 -4.05
N ALA A 57 -9.25 5.30 -3.39
CA ALA A 57 -8.08 5.03 -2.56
C ALA A 57 -8.50 4.27 -1.29
N SER A 58 -7.99 3.05 -1.13
CA SER A 58 -8.14 2.23 0.08
C SER A 58 -7.12 2.66 1.14
N SER A 59 -5.87 2.94 0.73
CA SER A 59 -4.87 3.54 1.62
C SER A 59 -3.81 4.34 0.84
N LEU A 60 -3.18 5.30 1.53
CA LEU A 60 -2.09 6.12 1.01
C LEU A 60 -0.93 6.09 2.01
N HIS A 61 0.28 5.83 1.53
CA HIS A 61 1.48 5.71 2.35
C HIS A 61 2.56 6.65 1.81
N CYS A 62 3.15 7.45 2.68
CA CYS A 62 4.15 8.43 2.31
C CYS A 62 5.33 8.34 3.27
N PHE A 63 6.50 7.98 2.73
CA PHE A 63 7.74 7.85 3.49
C PHE A 63 8.73 8.95 3.06
N GLU A 64 8.27 10.19 3.23
CA GLU A 64 8.95 11.43 2.84
C GLU A 64 9.12 12.40 4.00
N GLY A 65 10.08 13.31 3.87
CA GLY A 65 10.30 14.37 4.84
C GLY A 65 11.36 14.01 5.89
N PRO A 66 11.53 14.86 6.91
CA PRO A 66 12.64 14.77 7.85
C PRO A 66 12.63 13.44 8.61
N ASP A 67 11.46 12.96 9.00
CA ASP A 67 11.29 11.72 9.75
C ASP A 67 11.74 10.48 8.96
N TRP A 68 11.72 10.54 7.63
CA TRP A 68 12.05 9.41 6.75
C TRP A 68 13.37 9.59 5.99
N LEU A 69 14.09 10.70 6.22
CA LEU A 69 15.34 11.00 5.50
C LEU A 69 16.39 9.90 5.69
N TYR A 70 16.39 9.23 6.84
CA TYR A 70 17.28 8.11 7.14
C TYR A 70 17.14 6.95 6.13
N LEU A 71 15.96 6.77 5.52
CA LEU A 71 15.73 5.74 4.50
C LEU A 71 16.59 5.96 3.25
N LYS A 72 16.91 7.22 2.93
CA LYS A 72 17.77 7.61 1.79
C LYS A 72 19.25 7.30 2.02
N ARG A 73 19.67 7.00 3.26
CA ARG A 73 21.07 6.70 3.64
C ARG A 73 22.07 7.74 3.13
N GLY A 74 21.72 9.02 3.23
CA GLY A 74 22.57 10.14 2.80
C GLY A 74 22.67 10.35 1.29
N ARG A 75 21.98 9.54 0.46
CA ARG A 75 21.97 9.72 -0.99
C ARG A 75 20.98 10.80 -1.40
N ALA A 76 21.41 11.67 -2.31
CA ALA A 76 20.58 12.72 -2.89
C ALA A 76 19.81 12.26 -4.15
N SER A 77 20.27 11.22 -4.84
CA SER A 77 19.66 10.70 -6.06
C SER A 77 19.65 9.17 -6.10
N PHE A 78 18.70 8.63 -6.87
CA PHE A 78 18.47 7.20 -7.04
C PHE A 78 18.29 6.92 -8.52
N ALA A 79 18.96 5.88 -9.03
CA ALA A 79 18.95 5.56 -10.45
C ALA A 79 17.61 4.95 -10.91
N ARG A 80 16.84 4.38 -9.98
CA ARG A 80 15.54 3.75 -10.24
C ARG A 80 14.48 4.32 -9.30
N GLY A 81 13.26 4.40 -9.80
CA GLY A 81 12.08 4.66 -8.99
C GLY A 81 11.70 3.45 -8.10
N PRO A 82 10.68 3.60 -7.25
CA PRO A 82 10.18 2.50 -6.44
C PRO A 82 9.71 1.30 -7.26
N LEU A 83 9.97 0.10 -6.77
CA LEU A 83 9.59 -1.15 -7.43
C LEU A 83 8.61 -1.94 -6.55
N VAL A 84 7.39 -2.12 -7.04
CA VAL A 84 6.35 -2.92 -6.39
C VAL A 84 6.46 -4.40 -6.81
N LYS A 85 6.31 -5.30 -5.84
CA LYS A 85 6.09 -6.73 -5.99
C LYS A 85 4.98 -7.19 -5.06
N VAL A 86 4.32 -8.29 -5.38
CA VAL A 86 3.21 -8.83 -4.60
C VAL A 86 3.44 -10.31 -4.33
N ASP A 87 2.95 -10.78 -3.19
CA ASP A 87 2.87 -12.22 -2.92
C ASP A 87 1.81 -12.83 -3.86
N PRO A 88 2.13 -13.87 -4.65
CA PRO A 88 1.15 -14.58 -5.48
C PRO A 88 -0.06 -15.13 -4.71
N GLN A 89 0.07 -15.37 -3.40
CA GLN A 89 -1.03 -15.77 -2.53
C GLN A 89 -1.90 -14.59 -2.04
N GLY A 90 -1.58 -13.37 -2.46
CA GLY A 90 -2.36 -12.17 -2.11
C GLY A 90 -2.26 -11.76 -0.64
N ARG A 91 -1.18 -12.11 0.07
CA ARG A 91 -0.99 -11.83 1.51
C ARG A 91 -0.33 -10.48 1.81
N CYS A 92 0.48 -9.99 0.88
CA CYS A 92 1.16 -8.71 1.02
C CYS A 92 1.65 -8.13 -0.32
N GLY A 93 1.90 -6.83 -0.32
CA GLY A 93 2.69 -6.12 -1.32
C GLY A 93 4.00 -5.64 -0.71
N GLY A 94 5.11 -5.81 -1.42
CA GLY A 94 6.41 -5.25 -1.08
C GLY A 94 6.78 -4.13 -2.03
N VAL A 95 7.29 -3.02 -1.51
CA VAL A 95 7.79 -1.90 -2.32
C VAL A 95 9.24 -1.63 -1.96
N LEU A 96 10.15 -1.83 -2.91
CA LEU A 96 11.53 -1.42 -2.77
C LEU A 96 11.63 0.07 -3.09
N VAL A 97 12.05 0.87 -2.11
CA VAL A 97 12.28 2.30 -2.24
C VAL A 97 13.75 2.62 -1.96
N TYR A 98 14.25 3.69 -2.59
CA TYR A 98 15.62 4.14 -2.41
C TYR A 98 16.66 3.04 -2.60
N ASP A 99 16.43 2.13 -3.57
CA ASP A 99 17.22 0.93 -3.92
C ASP A 99 17.51 -0.09 -2.80
N LEU A 100 17.21 0.21 -1.54
CA LEU A 100 17.67 -0.59 -0.39
C LEU A 100 16.60 -0.81 0.69
N GLN A 101 15.56 0.01 0.73
CA GLN A 101 14.54 -0.07 1.78
C GLN A 101 13.32 -0.81 1.27
N MET A 102 12.84 -1.79 2.03
CA MET A 102 11.66 -2.55 1.67
C MET A 102 10.51 -2.17 2.60
N ILE A 103 9.42 -1.66 2.01
CA ILE A 103 8.15 -1.41 2.71
C ILE A 103 7.23 -2.59 2.44
N ILE A 104 6.64 -3.15 3.50
CA ILE A 104 5.70 -4.27 3.39
C ILE A 104 4.29 -3.78 3.76
N LEU A 105 3.36 -3.93 2.82
CA LEU A 105 1.94 -3.66 2.97
C LEU A 105 1.22 -4.98 3.16
N LYS A 106 0.78 -5.27 4.39
CA LYS A 106 0.02 -6.47 4.70
C LYS A 106 -1.43 -6.31 4.23
N THR A 107 -1.98 -7.34 3.60
CA THR A 107 -3.41 -7.36 3.26
C THR A 107 -4.22 -7.77 4.49
N VAL A 108 -5.30 -7.05 4.78
CA VAL A 108 -6.24 -7.45 5.83
C VAL A 108 -7.27 -8.40 5.23
N GLN A 109 -7.16 -9.68 5.55
CA GLN A 109 -8.18 -10.67 5.22
C GLN A 109 -9.30 -10.56 6.26
N ALA A 110 -10.54 -10.32 5.81
CA ALA A 110 -11.69 -10.37 6.70
C ALA A 110 -11.82 -11.82 7.21
N GLY A 111 -11.56 -12.04 8.51
CA GLY A 111 -11.58 -13.36 9.14
C GLY A 111 -10.30 -13.77 9.87
N THR A 112 -9.18 -13.06 9.65
CA THR A 112 -7.94 -13.26 10.43
C THR A 112 -7.48 -11.91 10.99
N GLY A 113 -8.38 -11.23 11.69
CA GLY A 113 -7.96 -10.29 12.71
C GLY A 113 -7.16 -11.10 13.73
N LEU A 114 -5.84 -10.95 13.71
CA LEU A 114 -5.06 -11.28 14.90
C LEU A 114 -5.63 -10.37 15.98
N VAL A 115 -6.38 -10.96 16.90
CA VAL A 115 -6.62 -10.38 18.21
C VAL A 115 -5.22 -10.14 18.76
N GLY A 116 -4.72 -8.91 18.57
CA GLY A 116 -3.69 -8.41 19.46
C GLY A 116 -4.42 -8.22 20.76
N ASP A 117 -4.10 -9.06 21.75
CA ASP A 117 -4.42 -8.76 23.13
C ASP A 117 -3.72 -7.42 23.44
N GLU A 118 -4.44 -6.32 23.24
CA GLU A 118 -4.10 -5.07 23.90
C GLU A 118 -4.45 -5.26 25.38
N GLU A 119 -3.60 -5.99 26.11
CA GLU A 119 -3.56 -5.87 27.56
C GLU A 119 -3.14 -4.44 27.88
N GLY A 120 -4.14 -3.66 28.27
CA GLY A 120 -3.98 -2.28 28.69
C GLY A 120 -3.01 -2.16 29.85
N LEU A 121 -1.93 -1.41 29.63
CA LEU A 121 -1.29 -0.67 30.71
C LEU A 121 -1.93 0.73 30.72
N THR A 122 -3.12 0.77 31.31
CA THR A 122 -3.76 2.03 31.69
C THR A 122 -2.87 2.76 32.68
N SER A 123 -2.45 3.95 32.28
CA SER A 123 -2.26 5.16 33.10
C SER A 123 -2.36 4.95 34.62
N GLY A 124 -1.23 5.06 35.31
CA GLY A 124 -1.17 5.52 36.70
C GLY A 124 -0.39 6.84 36.76
N ALA A 125 -1.10 7.97 36.65
CA ALA A 125 -0.55 9.28 36.96
C ALA A 125 -0.71 9.59 38.45
N ALA A 126 0.40 10.01 39.06
CA ALA A 126 0.59 10.96 40.17
C ALA A 126 -0.02 10.72 41.58
N ALA A 127 0.90 10.84 42.55
CA ALA A 127 0.81 11.51 43.86
C ALA A 127 0.04 10.87 45.03
N ALA A 128 0.79 10.45 46.04
CA ALA A 128 0.78 10.99 47.41
C ALA A 128 2.12 10.67 48.10
#